data_AF-A0A831Z644-F1
#
_entry.id   AF-A0A831Z644-F1
#
_cell.length_a   1.000
_cell.length_b   1.000
_cell.length_c   1.000
_cell.angle_alpha   90.00
_cell.angle_beta   90.00
_cell.angle_gamma   90.00
#
_symmetry.space_group_name_H-M   'P 1'
#
loop_
_entity.id
_entity.type
_entity.pdbx_description
1 polymer ?
#
loop_
_entity_poly.entity_id
_entity_poly.type
_entity_poly.pdbx_seq_one_letter_code
_entity_poly.pdbx_strand_id
1 'polypeptide(L)'
;MENKPPGSTDQSAFEKAGQLGNDPRIIPKRPAHMPEGDDIPYPNYTEEEQETWRILYKRQLALLPGRACDEFLEGLALMHFPENRIPALAEVHQVLQQTTNWGVARAPGLLHEEVFFQALARRVFPCTDYIRPRHE
;
A
#
# COMPACT_ATOMS: atom_id res chain seq x y z
N MET A 1 2.40 32.96 -21.56
CA MET A 1 1.37 32.10 -22.17
C MET A 1 2.10 31.08 -23.01
N GLU A 2 2.38 29.90 -22.45
CA GLU A 2 3.09 28.84 -23.16
C GLU A 2 2.12 28.03 -24.02
N ASN A 3 2.42 27.96 -25.32
CA ASN A 3 1.65 27.23 -26.30
C ASN A 3 1.99 25.73 -26.22
N LYS A 4 1.06 24.91 -25.71
CA LYS A 4 1.13 23.44 -25.79
C LYS A 4 0.65 22.98 -27.17
N PRO A 5 1.35 22.04 -27.85
CA PRO A 5 0.92 21.54 -29.16
C PRO A 5 -0.34 20.67 -29.02
N PRO A 6 -1.25 20.68 -30.03
CA PRO A 6 -2.50 19.94 -29.98
C PRO A 6 -2.23 18.43 -30.17
N GLY A 7 -2.52 17.63 -29.14
CA GLY A 7 -2.43 16.15 -29.20
C GLY A 7 -1.53 15.49 -28.14
N SER A 8 -0.86 16.24 -27.26
CA SER A 8 -0.17 15.67 -26.10
C SER A 8 -1.18 15.40 -24.98
N THR A 9 -1.81 14.23 -24.98
CA THR A 9 -2.37 13.66 -23.75
C THR A 9 -1.20 13.25 -22.87
N ASP A 10 -0.82 14.12 -21.91
CA ASP A 10 0.05 13.76 -20.80
C ASP A 10 -0.68 12.71 -19.97
N GLN A 11 -0.61 11.45 -20.40
CA GLN A 11 -1.16 10.34 -19.65
C GLN A 11 -0.34 10.16 -18.38
N SER A 12 -1.04 10.02 -17.26
CA SER A 12 -0.40 9.84 -15.97
C SER A 12 0.32 8.50 -15.88
N ALA A 13 1.20 8.36 -14.89
CA ALA A 13 1.85 7.08 -14.62
C ALA A 13 0.84 5.96 -14.31
N PHE A 14 -0.34 6.30 -13.76
CA PHE A 14 -1.41 5.36 -13.44
C PHE A 14 -2.10 4.85 -14.71
N GLU A 15 -2.39 5.75 -15.65
CA GLU A 15 -3.00 5.39 -16.95
C GLU A 15 -2.05 4.53 -17.79
N LYS A 16 -0.75 4.83 -17.77
CA LYS A 16 0.28 4.04 -18.43
C LYS A 16 0.41 2.63 -17.82
N ALA A 17 0.30 2.50 -16.50
CA ALA A 17 0.34 1.20 -15.82
C ALA A 17 -0.81 0.28 -16.26
N GLY A 18 -2.02 0.83 -16.42
CA GLY A 18 -3.19 0.06 -16.88
C GLY A 18 -3.09 -0.45 -18.33
N GLN A 19 -2.21 0.13 -19.14
CA GLN A 19 -1.99 -0.27 -20.54
C GLN A 19 -0.95 -1.39 -20.69
N LEU A 20 -0.18 -1.68 -19.63
CA LEU A 20 0.98 -2.59 -19.67
C LEU A 20 0.64 -4.05 -19.35
N GLY A 21 -0.61 -4.40 -19.04
CA GLY A 21 -0.96 -5.81 -18.84
C GLY A 21 -2.41 -6.10 -18.47
N ASN A 22 -2.76 -7.39 -18.52
CA ASN A 22 -4.08 -7.93 -18.12
C ASN A 22 -4.19 -8.25 -16.61
N ASP A 23 -3.22 -7.80 -15.80
CA ASP A 23 -3.25 -8.06 -14.36
C ASP A 23 -4.28 -7.12 -13.68
N PRO A 24 -5.32 -7.65 -13.01
CA PRO A 24 -6.34 -6.82 -12.38
C PRO A 24 -5.83 -5.94 -11.23
N ARG A 25 -4.59 -6.14 -10.76
CA ARG A 25 -3.92 -5.31 -9.76
C ARG A 25 -3.45 -3.95 -10.32
N ILE A 26 -3.14 -3.88 -11.61
CA ILE A 26 -2.56 -2.68 -12.25
C ILE A 26 -3.57 -1.87 -13.08
N ILE A 27 -4.84 -2.29 -13.12
CA ILE A 27 -5.91 -1.54 -13.76
C ILE A 27 -6.41 -0.47 -12.77
N PRO A 28 -6.33 0.85 -13.09
CA PRO A 28 -6.77 1.90 -12.19
C PRO A 28 -8.28 1.81 -11.85
N LYS A 29 -8.61 1.91 -10.56
CA LYS A 29 -9.96 1.77 -10.02
C LYS A 29 -10.45 3.07 -9.37
N ARG A 30 -11.76 3.31 -9.45
CA ARG A 30 -12.48 4.37 -8.73
C ARG A 30 -13.52 3.75 -7.80
N PRO A 31 -13.12 3.14 -6.67
CA PRO A 31 -14.07 2.53 -5.74
C PRO A 31 -14.99 3.59 -5.14
N ALA A 32 -16.27 3.26 -4.97
CA ALA A 32 -17.24 4.15 -4.31
C ALA A 32 -16.97 4.29 -2.80
N HIS A 33 -16.40 3.25 -2.18
CA HIS A 33 -16.05 3.22 -0.77
C HIS A 33 -14.79 2.38 -0.56
N MET A 34 -13.90 2.84 0.32
CA MET A 34 -12.78 2.06 0.84
C MET A 34 -12.96 1.98 2.37
N PRO A 35 -12.98 0.77 2.97
CA PRO A 35 -12.97 0.64 4.42
C PRO A 35 -11.75 1.37 5.00
N GLU A 36 -11.94 2.14 6.08
CA GLU A 36 -10.88 2.92 6.72
C GLU A 36 -10.78 2.51 8.21
N GLY A 37 -9.56 2.57 8.74
CA GLY A 37 -9.30 2.32 10.16
C GLY A 37 -9.75 0.96 10.68
N ASP A 38 -10.45 0.97 11.82
CA ASP A 38 -10.89 -0.26 12.50
C ASP A 38 -11.93 -1.07 11.70
N ASP A 39 -12.58 -0.46 10.70
CA ASP A 39 -13.53 -1.12 9.82
C ASP A 39 -12.85 -1.95 8.71
N ILE A 40 -11.51 -1.91 8.61
CA ILE A 40 -10.78 -2.69 7.61
C ILE A 40 -10.83 -4.18 7.99
N PRO A 41 -11.45 -5.04 7.16
CA PRO A 41 -11.51 -6.47 7.45
C PRO A 41 -10.14 -7.11 7.31
N TYR A 42 -9.80 -8.02 8.21
CA TYR A 42 -8.63 -8.87 8.07
C TYR A 42 -8.90 -9.98 7.03
N PRO A 43 -8.08 -10.10 5.96
CA PRO A 43 -8.27 -11.17 4.99
C PRO A 43 -8.08 -12.56 5.57
N ASN A 44 -8.76 -13.55 4.97
CA ASN A 44 -8.55 -14.96 5.31
C ASN A 44 -7.33 -15.51 4.56
N TYR A 45 -6.13 -15.19 5.04
CA TYR A 45 -4.88 -15.67 4.45
C TYR A 45 -4.68 -17.17 4.66
N THR A 46 -4.20 -17.82 3.61
CA THR A 46 -3.71 -19.19 3.62
C THR A 46 -2.36 -19.32 4.34
N GLU A 47 -2.01 -20.53 4.78
CA GLU A 47 -0.68 -20.81 5.35
C GLU A 47 0.47 -20.47 4.39
N GLU A 48 0.27 -20.64 3.08
CA GLU A 48 1.29 -20.28 2.07
C GLU A 48 1.53 -18.77 2.01
N GLU A 49 0.47 -17.97 2.12
CA GLU A 49 0.55 -16.50 2.18
C GLU A 49 1.25 -16.05 3.46
N GLN A 50 0.91 -16.67 4.61
CA GLN A 50 1.59 -16.40 5.88
C GLN A 50 3.08 -16.78 5.84
N GLU A 51 3.42 -17.90 5.22
CA GLU A 51 4.79 -18.33 5.00
C GLU A 51 5.55 -17.34 4.11
N THR A 52 4.91 -16.88 3.04
CA THR A 52 5.50 -15.90 2.13
C THR A 52 5.81 -14.61 2.88
N TRP A 53 4.88 -14.09 3.69
CA TRP A 53 5.14 -12.94 4.55
C TRP A 53 6.36 -13.14 5.44
N ARG A 54 6.42 -14.25 6.18
CA ARG A 54 7.50 -14.50 7.14
C ARG A 54 8.87 -14.58 6.48
N ILE A 55 8.96 -15.20 5.31
CA ILE A 55 10.21 -15.23 4.52
C ILE A 55 10.62 -13.82 4.11
N LEU A 56 9.68 -13.03 3.59
CA LEU A 56 9.96 -11.70 3.06
C LEU A 56 10.31 -10.71 4.15
N TYR A 57 9.53 -10.70 5.22
CA TYR A 57 9.74 -9.82 6.37
C TYR A 57 11.11 -10.09 7.01
N LYS A 58 11.43 -11.35 7.31
CA LYS A 58 12.74 -11.73 7.87
C LYS A 58 13.92 -11.31 6.98
N ARG A 59 13.80 -11.55 5.67
CA ARG A 59 14.85 -11.14 4.71
C ARG A 59 15.01 -9.63 4.66
N GLN A 60 13.90 -8.89 4.68
CA GLN A 60 13.93 -7.43 4.66
C GLN A 60 14.59 -6.89 5.93
N LEU A 61 14.19 -7.37 7.12
CA LEU A 61 14.78 -6.95 8.40
C LEU A 61 16.30 -7.11 8.43
N ALA A 62 16.83 -8.22 7.89
CA ALA A 62 18.27 -8.46 7.83
C ALA A 62 19.04 -7.47 6.92
N LEU A 63 18.36 -6.84 5.96
CA LEU A 63 18.98 -5.95 4.97
C LEU A 63 18.92 -4.47 5.36
N LEU A 64 18.01 -4.07 6.25
CA LEU A 64 17.77 -2.67 6.58
C LEU A 64 18.94 -1.97 7.31
N PRO A 65 19.69 -2.60 8.25
CA PRO A 65 20.77 -1.94 8.95
C PRO A 65 21.83 -1.36 8.00
N GLY A 66 22.12 -0.07 8.13
CA GLY A 66 23.05 0.66 7.27
C GLY A 66 22.52 0.97 5.85
N ARG A 67 21.24 0.69 5.57
CA ARG A 67 20.60 1.00 4.27
C ARG A 67 19.37 1.88 4.39
N ALA A 68 18.61 1.73 5.47
CA ALA A 68 17.46 2.58 5.77
C ALA A 68 17.88 3.78 6.63
N CYS A 69 17.15 4.89 6.51
CA CYS A 69 17.32 6.04 7.41
C CYS A 69 16.74 5.74 8.80
N ASP A 70 17.13 6.55 9.77
CA ASP A 70 16.75 6.36 11.17
C ASP A 70 15.23 6.45 11.37
N GLU A 71 14.54 7.36 10.67
CA GLU A 71 13.09 7.53 10.76
C GLU A 71 12.34 6.28 10.27
N PHE A 72 12.88 5.58 9.26
CA PHE A 72 12.31 4.33 8.78
C PHE A 72 12.47 3.22 9.83
N LEU A 73 13.65 3.12 10.45
CA LEU A 73 13.93 2.12 11.48
C LEU A 73 13.11 2.38 12.76
N GLU A 74 12.94 3.64 13.14
CA GLU A 74 12.09 4.06 14.25
C GLU A 74 10.62 3.71 13.97
N GLY A 75 10.11 4.07 12.77
CA GLY A 75 8.76 3.72 12.36
C GLY A 75 8.52 2.20 12.37
N LEU A 76 9.48 1.42 11.87
CA LEU A 76 9.41 -0.03 11.90
C LEU A 76 9.39 -0.60 13.32
N ALA A 77 10.18 -0.03 14.24
CA ALA A 77 10.17 -0.42 15.65
C ALA A 77 8.82 -0.10 16.32
N LEU A 78 8.23 1.05 16.02
CA LEU A 78 6.91 1.45 16.51
C LEU A 78 5.79 0.54 15.98
N MET A 79 5.87 0.15 14.70
CA MET A 79 4.88 -0.75 14.09
C MET A 79 4.87 -2.14 14.74
N HIS A 80 6.03 -2.61 15.20
CA HIS A 80 6.18 -3.90 15.86
C HIS A 80 5.48 -5.05 15.12
N PHE A 81 5.70 -5.14 13.81
CA PHE A 81 4.94 -6.08 12.99
C PHE A 81 5.14 -7.53 13.44
N PRO A 82 4.07 -8.35 13.47
CA PRO A 82 4.18 -9.75 13.78
C PRO A 82 5.02 -10.50 12.74
N GLU A 83 5.98 -11.30 13.21
CA GLU A 83 6.84 -12.10 12.33
C GLU A 83 6.15 -13.37 11.79
N ASN A 84 5.12 -13.84 12.48
CA ASN A 84 4.46 -15.12 12.21
C ASN A 84 3.15 -15.01 11.42
N ARG A 85 2.62 -13.80 11.23
CA ARG A 85 1.41 -13.54 10.44
C ARG A 85 1.49 -12.18 9.73
N ILE A 86 0.74 -12.03 8.66
CA ILE A 86 0.53 -10.75 8.00
C ILE A 86 -0.17 -9.79 9.00
N PRO A 87 0.31 -8.54 9.14
CA PRO A 87 -0.36 -7.56 10.01
C PRO A 87 -1.74 -7.20 9.48
N ALA A 88 -2.69 -6.96 10.39
CA ALA A 88 -3.98 -6.41 9.98
C ALA A 88 -3.82 -4.91 9.70
N LEU A 89 -4.39 -4.41 8.60
CA LEU A 89 -4.29 -2.97 8.29
C LEU A 89 -4.96 -2.08 9.36
N ALA A 90 -5.95 -2.59 10.10
CA ALA A 90 -6.52 -1.92 11.26
C ALA A 90 -5.47 -1.70 12.38
N GLU A 91 -4.60 -2.68 12.63
CA GLU A 91 -3.50 -2.55 13.61
C GLU A 91 -2.48 -1.50 13.14
N VAL A 92 -2.14 -1.52 11.85
CA VAL A 92 -1.26 -0.51 11.23
C VAL A 92 -1.86 0.90 11.33
N HIS A 93 -3.17 1.02 11.09
CA HIS A 93 -3.90 2.27 11.23
C HIS A 93 -3.78 2.85 12.63
N GLN A 94 -3.97 2.02 13.67
CA GLN A 94 -3.90 2.48 15.06
C GLN A 94 -2.53 3.07 15.40
N VAL A 95 -1.45 2.41 15.00
CA VAL A 95 -0.08 2.92 15.21
C VAL A 95 0.13 4.23 14.44
N LEU A 96 -0.27 4.31 13.16
CA LEU A 96 -0.12 5.52 12.36
C LEU A 96 -0.92 6.70 12.93
N GLN A 97 -2.14 6.46 13.40
CA GLN A 97 -2.99 7.50 14.00
C GLN A 97 -2.34 8.06 15.26
N GLN A 98 -1.87 7.19 16.15
CA GLN A 98 -1.26 7.59 17.42
C GLN A 98 0.06 8.34 17.25
N THR A 99 0.84 8.00 16.21
CA THR A 99 2.20 8.54 16.03
C THR A 99 2.26 9.74 15.08
N THR A 100 1.34 9.83 14.12
CA THR A 100 1.43 10.81 13.02
C THR A 100 0.11 11.46 12.62
N ASN A 101 -1.03 11.02 13.20
CA ASN A 101 -2.37 11.41 12.77
C ASN A 101 -2.67 11.04 11.29
N TRP A 102 -1.96 10.04 10.75
CA TRP A 102 -2.28 9.40 9.48
C TRP A 102 -3.09 8.13 9.69
N GLY A 103 -3.96 7.79 8.73
CA GLY A 103 -4.76 6.58 8.73
C GLY A 103 -4.50 5.70 7.51
N VAL A 104 -5.20 4.57 7.45
CA VAL A 104 -5.13 3.62 6.34
C VAL A 104 -6.53 3.41 5.81
N ALA A 105 -6.64 3.28 4.49
CA ALA A 105 -7.83 2.79 3.80
C ALA A 105 -7.47 1.54 2.99
N ARG A 106 -8.34 0.54 2.98
CA ARG A 106 -8.12 -0.68 2.18
C ARG A 106 -8.40 -0.39 0.69
N ALA A 107 -7.35 -0.41 -0.12
CA ALA A 107 -7.43 -0.24 -1.57
C ALA A 107 -7.65 -1.58 -2.29
N PRO A 108 -8.55 -1.66 -3.29
CA PRO A 108 -8.83 -2.89 -4.05
C PRO A 108 -7.81 -3.19 -5.18
N GLY A 109 -6.65 -2.53 -5.17
CA GLY A 109 -5.64 -2.55 -6.24
C GLY A 109 -5.19 -1.13 -6.60
N LEU A 110 -4.67 -0.95 -7.81
CA LEU A 110 -4.28 0.38 -8.30
C LEU A 110 -5.48 1.33 -8.31
N LEU A 111 -5.33 2.49 -7.67
CA LEU A 111 -6.35 3.53 -7.66
C LEU A 111 -6.13 4.50 -8.82
N HIS A 112 -7.22 5.11 -9.28
CA HIS A 112 -7.15 6.32 -10.07
C HIS A 112 -6.48 7.43 -9.23
N GLU A 113 -5.58 8.21 -9.83
CA GLU A 113 -4.79 9.24 -9.15
C GLU A 113 -5.63 10.22 -8.33
N GLU A 114 -6.76 10.67 -8.88
CA GLU A 114 -7.69 11.56 -8.19
C GLU A 114 -8.16 10.97 -6.84
N VAL A 115 -8.52 9.68 -6.82
CA VAL A 115 -8.95 8.98 -5.60
C VAL A 115 -7.77 8.84 -4.62
N PHE A 116 -6.59 8.50 -5.13
CA PHE A 116 -5.38 8.38 -4.32
C PHE A 116 -5.02 9.71 -3.64
N PHE A 117 -4.96 10.81 -4.40
CA PHE A 117 -4.60 12.13 -3.86
C PHE A 117 -5.69 12.72 -2.95
N GLN A 118 -6.97 12.45 -3.21
CA GLN A 118 -8.05 12.81 -2.27
C GLN A 118 -7.91 12.09 -0.93
N ALA A 119 -7.42 10.84 -0.90
CA ALA A 119 -7.12 10.15 0.35
C ALA A 119 -5.92 10.78 1.08
N LEU A 120 -4.83 11.05 0.37
CA LEU A 120 -3.64 11.69 0.96
C LEU A 120 -3.94 13.07 1.54
N ALA A 121 -4.80 13.86 0.90
CA ALA A 121 -5.23 15.16 1.40
C ALA A 121 -5.94 15.07 2.77
N ARG A 122 -6.56 13.92 3.07
CA ARG A 122 -7.18 13.60 4.36
C ARG A 122 -6.23 12.90 5.34
N ARG A 123 -4.94 12.78 5.02
CA ARG A 123 -3.94 11.96 5.73
C ARG A 123 -4.32 10.48 5.81
N VAL A 124 -4.97 9.96 4.77
CA VAL A 124 -5.33 8.54 4.69
C VAL A 124 -4.50 7.91 3.58
N PHE A 125 -3.69 6.91 3.92
CA PHE A 125 -2.89 6.17 2.95
C PHE A 125 -3.67 4.96 2.42
N PRO A 126 -3.97 4.89 1.11
CA PRO A 126 -4.60 3.70 0.55
C PRO A 126 -3.59 2.55 0.46
N CYS A 127 -3.92 1.41 1.06
CA CYS A 127 -3.05 0.24 1.16
C CYS A 127 -3.78 -1.02 0.68
N THR A 128 -3.11 -1.81 -0.16
CA THR A 128 -3.58 -3.14 -0.56
C THR A 128 -3.16 -4.18 0.48
N ASP A 129 -3.96 -5.24 0.65
CA ASP A 129 -3.74 -6.31 1.63
C ASP A 129 -3.63 -7.70 0.97
N TYR A 130 -3.33 -7.77 -0.32
CA TYR A 130 -2.93 -9.03 -0.95
C TYR A 130 -1.40 -9.17 -0.90
N ILE A 131 -0.91 -10.41 -0.78
CA ILE A 131 0.50 -10.73 -0.86
C ILE A 131 0.84 -11.33 -2.22
N ARG A 132 2.08 -11.14 -2.68
CA ARG A 132 2.54 -11.74 -3.93
C ARG A 132 2.62 -13.27 -3.83
N PRO A 133 2.45 -14.01 -4.93
CA PRO A 133 2.67 -15.45 -4.96
C PRO A 133 4.12 -15.82 -4.63
N ARG A 134 4.33 -17.02 -4.09
CA ARG A 134 5.67 -17.52 -3.71
C ARG A 134 6.64 -17.66 -4.90
N HIS A 135 6.12 -17.89 -6.10
CA HIS A 135 6.90 -18.18 -7.31
C HIS A 135 7.35 -16.91 -8.07
N GLU A 136 6.95 -15.73 -7.58
CA GLU A 136 7.39 -14.41 -8.08
C GLU A 136 8.64 -13.93 -7.33
#